data_AF-A0A821T5K2-F1
#
_entry.id   AF-A0A821T5K2-F1
#
_cell.length_a   1.000
_cell.length_b   1.000
_cell.length_c   1.000
_cell.angle_alpha   90.00
_cell.angle_beta   90.00
_cell.angle_gamma   90.00
#
_symmetry.space_group_name_H-M   'P 1'
#
loop_
_entity.id
_entity.type
_entity.pdbx_description
1 polymer ?
#
loop_
_entity_poly.entity_id
_entity_poly.type
_entity_poly.pdbx_seq_one_letter_code
_entity_poly.pdbx_strand_id
1 'polypeptide(L)'
;MIMNTSDHEAIENLSFIINKLNRYIPIVLLILGSIGHILNILVFARPPLRTNSCSIYLISGSIASFVSLYVYLITSFLATYNRDPTQKSNILYEIRFYLRYSTITLSTWFILFACIDRLFTSSNNAYIRLRSSLYLAKRTIVIAIILVLFVRIHKYFIAMQFIETIFAHKQIKHVKL
;
A
#
# COMPACT_ATOMS: atom_id res chain seq x y z
N MET A 1 -36.60 0.01 -20.15
CA MET A 1 -35.39 0.35 -20.91
C MET A 1 -34.76 -0.97 -21.30
N ILE A 2 -35.03 -1.43 -22.53
CA ILE A 2 -34.57 -2.74 -23.03
C ILE A 2 -33.12 -2.52 -23.48
N MET A 3 -32.17 -3.18 -22.80
CA MET A 3 -30.76 -3.12 -23.17
C MET A 3 -30.59 -3.86 -24.50
N ASN A 4 -29.90 -3.23 -25.46
CA ASN A 4 -29.81 -3.75 -26.83
C ASN A 4 -28.94 -5.03 -26.82
N THR A 5 -29.21 -5.99 -27.70
CA THR A 5 -28.48 -7.27 -27.74
C THR A 5 -26.98 -7.08 -28.00
N SER A 6 -26.62 -6.03 -28.75
CA SER A 6 -25.24 -5.57 -28.95
C SER A 6 -24.55 -5.15 -27.65
N ASP A 7 -25.29 -4.53 -26.72
CA ASP A 7 -24.75 -4.03 -25.46
C ASP A 7 -24.50 -5.20 -24.51
N HIS A 8 -25.38 -6.21 -24.53
CA HIS A 8 -25.19 -7.46 -23.80
C HIS A 8 -23.92 -8.20 -24.23
N GLU A 9 -23.71 -8.37 -25.53
CA GLU A 9 -22.51 -9.03 -26.07
C GLU A 9 -21.24 -8.26 -25.72
N ALA A 10 -21.27 -6.93 -25.79
CA ALA A 10 -20.13 -6.09 -25.41
C ALA A 10 -19.78 -6.24 -23.92
N ILE A 11 -20.78 -6.29 -23.03
CA ILE A 11 -20.57 -6.47 -21.59
C ILE A 11 -19.99 -7.86 -21.29
N GLU A 12 -20.44 -8.91 -21.97
CA GLU A 12 -19.92 -10.26 -21.80
C GLU A 12 -18.46 -10.37 -22.25
N ASN A 13 -18.14 -9.83 -23.43
CA ASN A 13 -16.77 -9.79 -23.94
C ASN A 13 -15.84 -9.00 -23.02
N LEU A 14 -16.28 -7.84 -22.52
CA LEU A 14 -15.52 -7.04 -21.57
C LEU A 14 -15.28 -7.79 -20.26
N SER A 15 -16.32 -8.45 -19.73
CA SER A 15 -16.23 -9.24 -18.50
C SER A 15 -15.26 -10.41 -18.65
N PHE A 16 -15.28 -11.07 -19.81
CA PHE A 16 -14.33 -12.13 -20.14
C PHE A 16 -12.88 -11.64 -20.16
N ILE A 17 -12.62 -10.50 -20.81
CA ILE A 17 -11.28 -9.89 -20.88
C ILE A 17 -10.80 -9.49 -19.48
N ILE A 18 -11.64 -8.81 -18.69
CA ILE A 18 -11.33 -8.39 -17.32
C ILE A 18 -10.97 -9.61 -16.46
N ASN A 19 -11.73 -10.69 -16.54
CA ASN A 19 -11.46 -11.92 -15.79
C ASN A 19 -10.12 -12.55 -16.18
N LYS A 20 -9.76 -12.54 -17.47
CA LYS A 20 -8.46 -13.02 -17.94
C LYS A 20 -7.32 -12.15 -17.43
N LEU A 21 -7.46 -10.82 -17.52
CA LEU A 21 -6.45 -9.88 -17.04
C LEU A 21 -6.24 -10.00 -15.52
N ASN A 22 -7.33 -10.03 -14.75
CA ASN A 22 -7.29 -10.21 -13.29
C ASN A 22 -6.72 -11.56 -12.86
N ARG A 23 -6.71 -12.57 -13.73
CA ARG A 23 -6.09 -13.86 -13.45
C ARG A 23 -4.59 -13.87 -13.74
N TYR A 24 -4.17 -13.34 -14.88
CA TYR A 24 -2.77 -13.46 -15.33
C TYR A 24 -1.87 -12.31 -14.89
N ILE A 25 -2.36 -11.06 -14.90
CA ILE A 25 -1.53 -9.90 -14.52
C ILE A 25 -1.02 -10.02 -13.07
N PRO A 26 -1.85 -10.38 -12.07
CA PRO A 26 -1.38 -10.55 -10.69
C PRO A 26 -0.25 -11.57 -10.55
N ILE A 27 -0.27 -12.67 -11.31
CA ILE A 27 0.75 -13.71 -11.27
C ILE A 27 2.08 -13.17 -11.79
N VAL A 28 2.05 -12.48 -12.94
CA VAL A 28 3.24 -11.88 -13.53
C VAL A 28 3.82 -10.81 -12.61
N LEU A 29 2.98 -9.95 -12.04
CA LEU A 29 3.38 -8.93 -11.07
C LEU A 29 3.95 -9.54 -9.78
N LEU A 30 3.41 -10.68 -9.32
CA LEU A 30 3.92 -11.36 -8.14
C LEU A 30 5.34 -11.84 -8.36
N ILE A 31 5.61 -12.46 -9.50
CA ILE A 31 6.92 -13.02 -9.84
C ILE A 31 7.93 -11.88 -10.01
N LEU A 32 7.64 -10.93 -10.91
CA LEU A 32 8.55 -9.83 -11.21
C LEU A 32 8.75 -8.90 -10.00
N GLY A 33 7.67 -8.58 -9.29
CA GLY A 33 7.72 -7.73 -8.10
C GLY A 33 8.48 -8.40 -6.96
N SER A 34 8.30 -9.70 -6.73
CA SER A 34 9.07 -10.43 -5.71
C SER A 34 10.55 -10.42 -6.04
N ILE A 35 10.93 -10.74 -7.28
CA ILE A 35 12.33 -10.72 -7.72
C ILE A 35 12.91 -9.31 -7.52
N GLY A 36 12.21 -8.27 -7.98
CA GLY A 36 12.69 -6.89 -7.87
C GLY A 36 12.93 -6.45 -6.43
N HIS A 37 11.97 -6.68 -5.53
CA HIS A 37 12.12 -6.31 -4.12
C HIS A 37 13.16 -7.16 -3.38
N ILE A 38 13.25 -8.46 -3.66
CA ILE A 38 14.28 -9.34 -3.09
C ILE A 38 15.67 -8.89 -3.54
N LEU A 39 15.87 -8.62 -4.83
CA LEU A 39 17.14 -8.13 -5.35
C LEU A 39 17.52 -6.78 -4.72
N ASN A 40 16.57 -5.84 -4.58
CA ASN A 40 16.83 -4.58 -3.88
C ASN A 40 17.28 -4.81 -2.44
N ILE A 41 16.59 -5.66 -1.69
CA ILE A 41 16.97 -5.99 -0.31
C ILE A 41 18.38 -6.60 -0.29
N LEU A 42 18.68 -7.57 -1.16
CA LEU A 42 19.98 -8.23 -1.23
C LEU A 42 21.11 -7.27 -1.59
N VAL A 43 20.89 -6.36 -2.55
CA VAL A 43 21.89 -5.37 -2.97
C VAL A 43 22.18 -4.40 -1.83
N PHE A 44 21.15 -3.81 -1.22
CA PHE A 44 21.35 -2.81 -0.18
C PHE A 44 21.78 -3.41 1.17
N ALA A 45 21.49 -4.70 1.44
CA ALA A 45 21.93 -5.40 2.65
C ALA A 45 23.43 -5.73 2.69
N ARG A 46 24.15 -5.57 1.56
CA ARG A 46 25.60 -5.81 1.50
C ARG A 46 26.35 -4.93 2.52
N PRO A 47 27.39 -5.45 3.20
CA PRO A 47 28.17 -4.72 4.20
C PRO A 47 28.60 -3.29 3.84
N PRO A 48 29.08 -2.99 2.62
CA PRO A 48 29.49 -1.62 2.28
C PRO A 48 28.33 -0.64 2.11
N LEU A 49 27.11 -1.14 1.85
CA LEU A 49 25.93 -0.31 1.59
C LEU A 49 25.08 -0.10 2.84
N ARG A 50 25.04 -1.09 3.76
CA ARG A 50 24.26 -1.00 5.02
C ARG A 50 24.80 0.04 6.02
N THR A 51 26.02 0.53 5.81
CA THR A 51 26.62 1.62 6.60
C THR A 51 26.06 2.99 6.21
N ASN A 52 25.36 3.08 5.07
CA ASN A 52 24.73 4.29 4.59
C ASN A 52 23.26 4.36 5.04
N SER A 53 22.90 5.48 5.67
CA SER A 53 21.54 5.85 6.07
C SER A 53 20.53 5.71 4.93
N CYS A 54 20.87 6.17 3.73
CA CYS A 54 20.04 6.09 2.52
C CYS A 54 19.65 4.65 2.18
N SER A 55 20.61 3.72 2.23
CA SER A 55 20.38 2.30 1.94
C SER A 55 19.40 1.67 2.92
N ILE A 56 19.43 2.06 4.20
CA ILE A 56 18.51 1.54 5.21
C ILE A 56 17.06 1.95 4.88
N TYR A 57 16.83 3.19 4.45
CA TYR A 57 15.51 3.62 3.99
C TYR A 57 15.05 2.82 2.77
N LEU A 58 15.92 2.56 1.80
CA LEU A 58 15.59 1.77 0.61
C LEU A 58 15.29 0.30 0.92
N ILE A 59 16.00 -0.30 1.90
CA ILE A 59 15.68 -1.63 2.40
C ILE A 59 14.30 -1.63 3.07
N SER A 60 14.04 -0.70 3.98
CA SER A 60 12.74 -0.59 4.66
C SER A 60 11.59 -0.35 3.67
N GLY A 61 11.79 0.47 2.65
CA GLY A 61 10.86 0.68 1.55
C GLY A 61 10.61 -0.59 0.74
N SER A 62 11.67 -1.34 0.42
CA SER A 62 11.56 -2.60 -0.32
C SER A 62 10.81 -3.66 0.48
N ILE A 63 11.03 -3.76 1.79
CA ILE A 63 10.28 -4.66 2.68
C ILE A 63 8.81 -4.25 2.73
N ALA A 64 8.51 -2.96 2.93
CA ALA A 64 7.14 -2.47 2.97
C ALA A 64 6.40 -2.73 1.65
N SER A 65 7.05 -2.45 0.52
CA SER A 65 6.50 -2.77 -0.81
C SER A 65 6.29 -4.27 -1.01
N PHE A 66 7.25 -5.11 -0.60
CA PHE A 66 7.11 -6.56 -0.67
C PHE A 66 5.91 -7.06 0.12
N VAL A 67 5.73 -6.61 1.37
CA VAL A 67 4.54 -6.95 2.17
C VAL A 67 3.25 -6.48 1.46
N SER A 68 3.24 -5.26 0.93
CA SER A 68 2.07 -4.71 0.23
C SER A 68 1.69 -5.53 -1.01
N LEU A 69 2.69 -6.01 -1.75
CA LEU A 69 2.56 -6.81 -2.96
C LEU A 69 1.87 -8.13 -2.62
N TYR A 70 2.33 -8.82 -1.59
CA TYR A 70 1.74 -10.11 -1.17
C TYR A 70 0.32 -9.94 -0.65
N VAL A 71 0.08 -8.94 0.21
CA VAL A 71 -1.27 -8.67 0.76
C VAL A 71 -2.27 -8.37 -0.37
N TYR A 72 -1.87 -7.58 -1.36
CA TYR A 72 -2.73 -7.26 -2.49
C TYR A 72 -2.95 -8.46 -3.43
N LEU A 73 -1.88 -9.17 -3.80
CA LEU A 73 -1.97 -10.21 -4.82
C LEU A 73 -2.61 -11.50 -4.31
N ILE A 74 -2.32 -11.93 -3.08
CA ILE A 74 -2.98 -13.09 -2.45
C ILE A 74 -4.49 -12.86 -2.46
N THR A 75 -4.91 -11.67 -2.05
CA THR A 75 -6.33 -11.38 -1.92
C THR A 75 -7.02 -11.16 -3.26
N SER A 76 -6.34 -10.58 -4.25
CA SER A 76 -6.85 -10.52 -5.63
C SER A 76 -6.96 -11.92 -6.27
N PHE A 77 -6.04 -12.82 -5.95
CA PHE A 77 -6.08 -14.19 -6.42
C PHE A 77 -7.26 -14.95 -5.78
N LEU A 78 -7.45 -14.83 -4.47
CA LEU A 78 -8.58 -15.46 -3.77
C LEU A 78 -9.95 -14.93 -4.23
N ALA A 79 -10.04 -13.65 -4.58
CA ALA A 79 -11.24 -13.06 -5.17
C ALA A 79 -11.60 -13.68 -6.53
N THR A 80 -10.60 -14.05 -7.33
CA THR A 80 -10.82 -14.69 -8.65
C THR A 80 -11.50 -16.07 -8.54
N TYR A 81 -11.35 -16.75 -7.40
CA TYR A 81 -11.95 -18.08 -7.16
C TYR A 81 -13.21 -18.03 -6.27
N ASN A 82 -13.78 -16.85 -6.01
CA ASN A 82 -14.89 -16.67 -5.05
C ASN A 82 -14.63 -17.29 -3.66
N ARG A 83 -13.34 -17.39 -3.29
CA ARG A 83 -12.88 -17.96 -2.02
C ARG A 83 -12.26 -16.89 -1.14
N ASP A 84 -12.61 -15.63 -1.35
CA ASP A 84 -12.06 -14.53 -0.58
C ASP A 84 -12.66 -14.52 0.85
N PRO A 85 -11.90 -14.89 1.90
CA PRO A 85 -12.40 -14.88 3.28
C PRO A 85 -12.77 -13.46 3.71
N THR A 86 -12.22 -12.46 3.02
CA THR A 86 -12.51 -11.05 3.20
C THR A 86 -13.97 -10.70 2.91
N GLN A 87 -14.67 -11.46 2.06
CA GLN A 87 -16.11 -11.26 1.81
C GLN A 87 -16.99 -11.79 2.95
N LYS A 88 -16.46 -12.68 3.79
CA LYS A 88 -17.20 -13.32 4.89
C LYS A 88 -17.01 -12.61 6.24
N SER A 89 -15.95 -11.81 6.38
CA SER A 89 -15.60 -11.15 7.64
C SER A 89 -15.19 -9.70 7.39
N ASN A 90 -15.97 -8.76 7.93
CA ASN A 90 -15.66 -7.33 7.89
C ASN A 90 -14.30 -7.01 8.53
N ILE A 91 -13.95 -7.73 9.61
CA ILE A 91 -12.68 -7.51 10.31
C ILE A 91 -11.49 -7.82 9.41
N LEU A 92 -11.55 -8.93 8.65
CA LEU A 92 -10.48 -9.30 7.71
C LEU A 92 -10.38 -8.30 6.55
N TYR A 93 -11.51 -7.76 6.07
CA TYR A 93 -11.55 -6.69 5.08
C TYR A 93 -10.85 -5.43 5.54
N GLU A 94 -11.14 -5.02 6.77
CA GLU A 94 -10.57 -3.82 7.35
C GLU A 94 -9.07 -3.96 7.59
N ILE A 95 -8.62 -5.09 8.15
CA ILE A 95 -7.19 -5.37 8.36
C ILE A 95 -6.43 -5.39 7.02
N ARG A 96 -6.98 -6.04 5.99
CA ARG A 96 -6.40 -6.08 4.65
C ARG A 96 -6.23 -4.67 4.07
N PHE A 97 -7.29 -3.87 4.12
CA PHE A 97 -7.26 -2.50 3.62
C PHE A 97 -6.20 -1.70 4.40
N TYR A 98 -6.28 -1.73 5.73
CA TYR A 98 -5.34 -1.04 6.61
C TYR A 98 -3.88 -1.38 6.29
N LEU A 99 -3.56 -2.67 6.18
CA LEU A 99 -2.21 -3.14 5.92
C LEU A 99 -1.73 -2.72 4.52
N ARG A 100 -2.56 -2.87 3.48
CA ARG A 100 -2.22 -2.47 2.11
C ARG A 100 -1.92 -0.99 2.00
N TYR A 101 -2.80 -0.13 2.50
CA TYR A 101 -2.62 1.32 2.34
C TYR A 101 -1.49 1.85 3.23
N SER A 102 -1.29 1.29 4.42
CA SER A 102 -0.19 1.70 5.31
C SER A 102 1.15 1.33 4.71
N THR A 103 1.31 0.12 4.19
CA THR A 103 2.59 -0.36 3.61
C THR A 103 2.98 0.38 2.34
N ILE A 104 2.05 0.65 1.42
CA ILE A 104 2.31 1.47 0.22
C ILE A 104 2.75 2.88 0.62
N THR A 105 2.03 3.49 1.58
CA THR A 105 2.36 4.83 2.08
C THR A 105 3.77 4.87 2.67
N LEU A 106 4.09 3.90 3.53
CA LEU A 106 5.42 3.79 4.15
C LEU A 106 6.52 3.63 3.10
N SER A 107 6.30 2.81 2.09
CA SER A 107 7.27 2.65 1.00
C SER A 107 7.57 3.98 0.30
N THR A 108 6.54 4.76 -0.03
CA THR A 108 6.71 6.08 -0.66
C THR A 108 7.46 7.05 0.25
N TRP A 109 7.11 7.10 1.54
CA TRP A 109 7.81 7.94 2.51
C TRP A 109 9.27 7.55 2.69
N PHE A 110 9.58 6.25 2.72
CA PHE A 110 10.97 5.80 2.83
C PHE A 110 11.80 6.16 1.60
N ILE A 111 11.24 6.10 0.39
CA ILE A 111 11.92 6.60 -0.82
C ILE A 111 12.16 8.11 -0.70
N LEU A 112 11.17 8.88 -0.24
CA LEU A 112 11.33 10.32 -0.03
C LEU A 112 12.45 10.62 0.99
N PHE A 113 12.48 9.92 2.11
CA PHE A 113 13.54 10.08 3.12
C PHE A 113 14.90 9.65 2.59
N ALA A 114 14.98 8.61 1.77
CA ALA A 114 16.22 8.21 1.10
C ALA A 114 16.74 9.32 0.18
N CYS A 115 15.86 10.01 -0.56
CA CYS A 115 16.22 11.15 -1.39
C CYS A 115 16.73 12.32 -0.54
N ILE A 116 16.02 12.68 0.54
CA ILE A 116 16.42 13.75 1.46
C ILE A 116 17.79 13.45 2.09
N ASP A 117 17.99 12.23 2.55
CA ASP A 117 19.26 11.80 3.15
C ASP A 117 20.43 11.85 2.15
N ARG A 118 20.18 11.47 0.89
CA ARG A 118 21.17 11.60 -0.19
C ARG A 118 21.50 13.07 -0.51
N LEU A 119 20.52 13.97 -0.44
CA LEU A 119 20.75 15.42 -0.59
C LEU A 119 21.63 15.96 0.53
N PHE A 120 21.40 15.53 1.78
CA PHE A 120 22.25 15.95 2.91
C PHE A 120 23.68 15.42 2.78
N THR A 121 23.84 14.17 2.33
CA THR A 121 25.15 13.57 2.10
C THR A 121 25.94 14.30 1.00
N SER A 122 25.24 14.78 -0.03
CA SER A 122 25.84 15.47 -1.18
C SER A 122 26.13 16.96 -0.91
N SER A 123 25.76 17.48 0.26
CA SER A 123 25.99 18.89 0.60
C SER A 123 27.46 19.16 0.93
N ASN A 124 27.97 20.31 0.47
CA ASN A 124 29.31 20.79 0.82
C ASN A 124 29.44 21.21 2.30
N ASN A 125 28.31 21.45 2.98
CA ASN A 125 28.30 21.85 4.38
C ASN A 125 28.46 20.62 5.30
N ALA A 126 29.58 20.58 6.04
CA ALA A 126 29.90 19.49 6.96
C ALA A 126 28.82 19.27 8.05
N TYR A 127 28.15 20.33 8.52
CA TYR A 127 27.08 20.23 9.49
C TYR A 127 25.83 19.53 8.92
N ILE A 128 25.50 19.83 7.66
CA ILE A 128 24.36 19.21 6.96
C ILE A 128 24.67 17.73 6.67
N ARG A 129 25.90 17.43 6.24
CA ARG A 129 26.36 16.06 6.00
C ARG A 129 26.29 15.19 7.27
N LEU A 130 26.63 15.75 8.43
CA LEU A 130 26.55 15.04 9.73
C LEU A 130 25.11 14.62 10.10
N ARG A 131 24.09 15.26 9.51
CA ARG A 131 22.68 14.88 9.74
C ARG A 131 22.30 13.58 9.04
N SER A 132 23.04 13.14 8.02
CA SER A 132 22.90 11.79 7.47
C SER A 132 23.63 10.81 8.38
N SER A 133 22.93 10.34 9.40
CA SER A 133 23.43 9.36 10.35
C SER A 133 22.47 8.19 10.47
N LEU A 134 23.03 6.97 10.55
CA LEU A 134 22.28 5.72 10.67
C LEU A 134 21.33 5.73 11.87
N TYR A 135 21.73 6.37 12.97
CA TYR A 135 20.90 6.49 14.16
C TYR A 135 19.65 7.33 13.88
N LEU A 136 19.83 8.49 13.24
CA LEU A 136 18.72 9.34 12.82
C LEU A 136 17.83 8.62 11.79
N ALA A 137 18.42 7.87 10.87
CA ALA A 137 17.66 7.13 9.87
C ALA A 137 16.72 6.08 10.49
N LYS A 138 17.25 5.25 11.39
CA LYS A 138 16.45 4.26 12.13
C LYS A 138 15.35 4.94 12.95
N ARG A 139 15.66 6.06 13.61
CA ARG A 139 14.66 6.82 14.39
C ARG A 139 13.55 7.38 13.50
N THR A 140 13.89 7.96 12.36
CA THR A 140 12.92 8.49 11.38
C THR A 140 12.03 7.39 10.83
N ILE A 141 12.57 6.20 10.56
CA ILE A 141 11.78 5.04 10.10
C ILE A 141 10.72 4.68 11.15
N VAL A 142 11.11 4.55 12.42
CA VAL A 142 10.17 4.22 13.51
C VAL A 142 9.10 5.29 13.66
N ILE A 143 9.49 6.57 13.66
CA ILE A 143 8.55 7.69 13.74
C ILE A 143 7.58 7.69 12.55
N ALA A 144 8.07 7.45 11.33
CA ALA A 144 7.23 7.38 10.14
C ALA A 144 6.22 6.24 10.20
N ILE A 145 6.63 5.07 10.70
CA ILE A 145 5.72 3.94 10.94
C ILE A 145 4.61 4.35 11.90
N ILE A 146 4.96 4.91 13.06
CA ILE A 146 3.99 5.34 14.07
C ILE A 146 3.03 6.40 13.50
N LEU A 147 3.55 7.42 12.81
CA LEU A 147 2.75 8.48 12.21
C LEU A 147 1.80 7.96 11.14
N VAL A 148 2.25 7.07 10.25
CA VAL A 148 1.38 6.49 9.22
C VAL A 148 0.27 5.65 9.87
N LEU A 149 0.61 4.82 10.85
CA LEU A 149 -0.41 4.03 11.57
C LEU A 149 -1.44 4.95 12.24
N PHE A 150 -0.98 6.00 12.93
CA PHE A 150 -1.86 6.96 13.58
C PHE A 150 -2.80 7.67 12.61
N VAL A 151 -2.26 8.22 11.50
CA VAL A 151 -3.06 8.90 10.47
C VAL A 151 -4.09 7.97 9.86
N ARG A 152 -3.74 6.69 9.66
CA ARG A 152 -4.64 5.70 9.06
C ARG A 152 -5.77 5.30 10.01
N ILE A 153 -5.49 5.11 11.29
CA ILE A 153 -6.50 4.89 12.33
C ILE A 153 -7.45 6.10 12.41
N HIS A 154 -6.89 7.32 12.40
CA HIS A 154 -7.70 8.54 12.47
C HIS A 154 -8.63 8.71 11.27
N LYS A 155 -8.14 8.44 10.04
CA LYS A 155 -8.98 8.45 8.84
C LYS A 155 -10.11 7.44 8.90
N TYR A 156 -9.86 6.24 9.45
CA TYR A 156 -10.88 5.23 9.64
C TYR A 156 -11.96 5.69 10.64
N PHE A 157 -11.55 6.27 11.77
CA PHE A 157 -12.47 6.80 12.77
C PHE A 157 -13.39 7.90 12.21
N ILE A 158 -12.82 8.87 11.47
CA ILE A 158 -13.60 9.93 10.81
C ILE A 158 -14.60 9.34 9.80
N ALA A 159 -14.17 8.35 9.01
CA ALA A 159 -15.04 7.72 8.02
C ALA A 159 -16.23 7.02 8.68
N MET A 160 -16.03 6.33 9.80
CA MET A 160 -17.12 5.70 10.56
C MET A 160 -18.12 6.74 11.08
N GLN A 161 -17.64 7.84 11.67
CA GLN A 161 -18.52 8.86 12.22
C GLN A 161 -19.35 9.57 11.13
N PHE A 162 -18.78 9.74 9.94
CA PHE A 162 -19.49 10.31 8.78
C PHE A 162 -20.61 9.38 8.26
N ILE A 163 -20.39 8.05 8.26
CA ILE A 163 -21.41 7.07 7.86
C ILE A 163 -22.61 7.13 8.81
N GLU A 164 -22.36 7.20 10.13
CA GLU A 164 -23.43 7.31 11.12
C GLU A 164 -24.27 8.58 10.93
N THR A 165 -23.63 9.71 10.60
CA THR A 165 -24.34 10.98 10.36
C THR A 165 -25.23 10.91 9.12
N ILE A 166 -24.75 10.28 8.03
CA ILE A 166 -25.56 10.06 6.82
C ILE A 166 -26.75 9.16 7.12
N PHE A 167 -26.55 8.08 7.88
CA PHE A 167 -27.62 7.16 8.23
C PHE A 167 -28.69 7.84 9.08
N ALA A 168 -28.28 8.63 10.09
CA ALA A 168 -29.19 9.45 10.89
C ALA A 168 -29.99 10.43 10.03
N HIS A 169 -29.35 11.10 9.08
CA HIS A 169 -30.03 12.03 8.17
C HIS A 169 -31.01 11.34 7.21
N LYS A 170 -30.69 10.12 6.75
CA LYS A 170 -31.57 9.33 5.88
C LYS A 170 -32.82 8.82 6.62
N GLN A 171 -32.67 8.42 7.89
CA GLN A 171 -33.80 8.03 8.76
C GLN A 171 -34.75 9.21 9.02
N ILE A 172 -34.22 10.41 9.28
CA ILE A 172 -35.05 11.62 9.48
C ILE A 172 -35.86 11.99 8.23
N LYS A 173 -35.32 11.75 7.02
CA LYS A 173 -36.07 11.97 5.77
C LYS A 173 -37.18 10.95 5.52
N HIS A 174 -37.04 9.71 6.00
CA HIS A 174 -38.08 8.68 5.86
C HIS A 174 -39.22 8.82 6.88
N VAL A 175 -39.01 9.49 8.01
CA VAL A 175 -40.03 9.73 9.05
C VAL A 175 -40.88 10.98 8.77
N LYS A 176 -40.46 11.85 7.83
CA LYS A 176 -41.16 13.10 7.47
C LYS A 176 -42.01 13.00 6.17
N LEU A 177 -42.27 11.79 5.68
CA LEU A 177 -43.16 11.47 4.55
C LEU A 177 -44.29 10.58 5.05
#